data_AF-A0A265Q7M1-F1
#
_entry.id   AF-A0A265Q7M1-F1
#
_cell.length_a   1.000
_cell.length_b   1.000
_cell.length_c   1.000
_cell.angle_alpha   90.00
_cell.angle_beta   90.00
_cell.angle_gamma   90.00
#
_symmetry.space_group_name_H-M   'P 1'
#
loop_
_entity.id
_entity.type
_entity.pdbx_description
1 polymer ?
#
loop_
_entity_poly.entity_id
_entity_poly.type
_entity_poly.pdbx_seq_one_letter_code
_entity_poly.pdbx_strand_id
1 'polypeptide(L)'
;MLEKYKKNQFEGYVRSYLDKYLEGQSKEDFSVEFYDYLLNEILSNSIKTLLILFFAFKKESLLKGDSSEERYRYFDNYSSTEEFHDLVNRMYPLLKQRLDSILHNHIINYNDLNIRVKRDKEEIHKKFGFNMEDLTDCHIKYGVSDYHRGLKSICIIEKDNRRIIYKPRSGKIDIYWRTFIDWFNSKEPSLRLANIEILDKGEYHWQEFVDNKLCKSEREIQKLYYRIGILAAISYIFKIEDLHMENIVVNGEFPHIIDLETIFQVDGFQNSNLELKSATDILNKNIRQSILGTQLFPTSVKFHNSNMDISGITGKGGQVIENGKVKIKNQFTDEIEVVKEDAIIENKYNIGCIEDILVDPKDYIKEIIAGFEEGYLLLKNNKEELLKLINSGELFYDVRPRYLFRNTNLYAMILEMGKNPKYLKDKSELNRLYHLLFKTANDRNTKIIYQSELEDLFNDDIPYFYGNIDDKTVYNSNGDSCFVLDKTPLMETNERIKNLNQRDLRTQIYLIEKVMAKQKKTWNTVREKRDYNMIKNERNSLIKAAEGIGDILIDKAMIDEKTETISWLDLQNTFPTWTIKAQDIYLYGGLTGNAIFFFLFISGNERCKISEYIAKNIKYHKD
;
A
#
# COMPACT_ATOMS: atom_id res chain seq x y z
N MET A 1 -16.27 -33.31 -16.81
CA MET A 1 -15.60 -32.14 -16.20
C MET A 1 -16.56 -31.01 -15.76
N LEU A 2 -17.88 -31.21 -15.63
CA LEU A 2 -18.84 -30.11 -15.44
C LEU A 2 -19.52 -30.01 -14.05
N GLU A 3 -19.27 -30.92 -13.10
CA GLU A 3 -20.09 -31.04 -11.87
C GLU A 3 -19.54 -30.37 -10.60
N LYS A 4 -18.47 -29.57 -10.67
CA LYS A 4 -17.86 -28.98 -9.46
C LYS A 4 -17.61 -27.47 -9.49
N TYR A 5 -18.38 -26.73 -10.28
CA TYR A 5 -18.27 -25.28 -10.35
C TYR A 5 -19.19 -24.59 -9.34
N LYS A 6 -18.66 -23.59 -8.63
CA LYS A 6 -19.45 -22.70 -7.80
C LYS A 6 -20.37 -21.90 -8.72
N LYS A 7 -21.69 -22.01 -8.53
CA LYS A 7 -22.66 -21.31 -9.39
C LYS A 7 -22.48 -19.80 -9.26
N ASN A 8 -22.11 -19.15 -10.36
CA ASN A 8 -21.94 -17.70 -10.44
C ASN A 8 -23.26 -17.03 -10.83
N GLN A 9 -23.49 -15.81 -10.34
CA GLN A 9 -24.60 -14.98 -10.77
C GLN A 9 -24.38 -14.59 -12.25
N PHE A 10 -25.40 -14.73 -13.10
CA PHE A 10 -25.36 -14.47 -14.55
C PHE A 10 -24.41 -15.40 -15.32
N GLU A 11 -24.43 -16.68 -14.94
CA GLU A 11 -23.57 -17.73 -15.50
C GLU A 11 -23.72 -17.87 -17.02
N GLY A 12 -24.92 -17.65 -17.57
CA GLY A 12 -25.19 -17.75 -19.00
C GLY A 12 -24.32 -16.79 -19.83
N TYR A 13 -24.26 -15.51 -19.46
CA TYR A 13 -23.39 -14.53 -20.11
C TYR A 13 -21.92 -14.86 -19.89
N VAL A 14 -21.51 -15.11 -18.64
CA VAL A 14 -20.11 -15.30 -18.27
C VAL A 14 -19.48 -16.50 -18.99
N ARG A 15 -20.16 -17.67 -18.97
CA ARG A 15 -19.66 -18.86 -19.64
C ARG A 15 -19.67 -18.73 -21.16
N SER A 16 -20.78 -18.25 -21.73
CA SER A 16 -20.86 -18.10 -23.18
C SER A 16 -19.86 -17.07 -23.72
N TYR A 17 -19.52 -16.04 -22.95
CA TYR A 17 -18.46 -15.09 -23.32
C TYR A 17 -17.11 -15.79 -23.38
N LEU A 18 -16.74 -16.51 -22.32
CA LEU A 18 -15.48 -17.25 -22.28
C LEU A 18 -15.42 -18.31 -23.39
N ASP A 19 -16.51 -19.05 -23.59
CA ASP A 19 -16.58 -20.12 -24.59
C ASP A 19 -16.43 -19.59 -26.03
N LYS A 20 -17.02 -18.44 -26.34
CA LYS A 20 -16.84 -17.74 -27.63
C LYS A 20 -15.42 -17.19 -27.77
N TYR A 21 -14.87 -16.60 -26.71
CA TYR A 21 -13.50 -16.06 -26.76
C TYR A 21 -12.47 -17.17 -27.01
N LEU A 22 -12.68 -18.34 -26.43
CA LEU A 22 -11.84 -19.53 -26.59
C LEU A 22 -12.20 -20.37 -27.83
N GLU A 23 -13.14 -19.94 -28.66
CA GLU A 23 -13.52 -20.69 -29.86
C GLU A 23 -12.30 -20.81 -30.80
N GLY A 24 -11.91 -22.04 -31.11
CA GLY A 24 -10.68 -22.33 -31.87
C GLY A 24 -9.40 -22.45 -31.03
N GLN A 25 -9.47 -22.30 -29.69
CA GLN A 25 -8.40 -22.61 -28.75
C GLN A 25 -8.69 -23.93 -28.01
N SER A 26 -7.65 -24.70 -27.67
CA SER A 26 -7.81 -25.96 -26.93
C SER A 26 -8.20 -25.67 -25.47
N LYS A 27 -9.45 -25.96 -25.11
CA LYS A 27 -9.95 -25.81 -23.72
C LYS A 27 -9.34 -26.83 -22.75
N GLU A 28 -8.69 -27.88 -23.25
CA GLU A 28 -8.14 -28.98 -22.45
C GLU A 28 -6.81 -28.61 -21.75
N ASP A 29 -6.24 -27.44 -22.04
CA ASP A 29 -4.94 -27.00 -21.51
C ASP A 29 -5.03 -26.16 -20.22
N PHE A 30 -6.25 -25.81 -19.77
CA PHE A 30 -6.47 -24.98 -18.57
C PHE A 30 -6.77 -25.82 -17.33
N SER A 31 -6.11 -25.50 -16.20
CA SER A 31 -6.51 -26.01 -14.90
C SER A 31 -7.92 -25.52 -14.54
N VAL A 32 -8.62 -26.30 -13.71
CA VAL A 32 -9.98 -25.95 -13.26
C VAL A 32 -9.98 -24.61 -12.53
N GLU A 33 -8.99 -24.39 -11.67
CA GLU A 33 -8.80 -23.14 -10.92
C GLU A 33 -8.55 -21.94 -11.84
N PHE A 34 -7.82 -22.12 -12.94
CA PHE A 34 -7.60 -21.03 -13.90
C PHE A 34 -8.86 -20.71 -14.70
N TYR A 35 -9.61 -21.73 -15.12
CA TYR A 35 -10.89 -21.51 -15.80
C TYR A 35 -11.88 -20.75 -14.89
N ASP A 36 -11.99 -21.14 -13.61
CA ASP A 36 -12.82 -20.45 -12.62
C ASP A 36 -12.35 -19.02 -12.36
N TYR A 37 -11.04 -18.80 -12.35
CA TYR A 37 -10.45 -17.47 -12.25
C TYR A 37 -10.88 -16.59 -13.43
N LEU A 38 -10.82 -17.07 -14.68
CA LEU A 38 -11.29 -16.32 -15.86
C LEU A 38 -12.79 -16.00 -15.81
N LEU A 39 -13.63 -16.95 -15.37
CA LEU A 39 -15.07 -16.69 -15.18
C LEU A 39 -15.30 -15.58 -14.15
N ASN A 40 -14.55 -15.58 -13.05
CA ASN A 40 -14.65 -14.55 -12.02
C ASN A 40 -14.18 -13.18 -12.52
N GLU A 41 -13.15 -13.12 -13.37
CA GLU A 41 -12.71 -11.88 -14.00
C GLU A 41 -13.77 -11.29 -14.93
N ILE A 42 -14.40 -12.13 -15.77
CA ILE A 42 -15.51 -11.69 -16.62
C ILE A 42 -16.67 -11.17 -15.77
N LEU A 43 -17.05 -11.91 -14.72
CA LEU A 43 -18.14 -11.51 -13.83
C LEU A 43 -17.82 -10.19 -13.11
N SER A 44 -16.65 -10.06 -12.50
CA SER A 44 -16.19 -8.86 -11.78
C SER A 44 -16.29 -7.60 -12.63
N ASN A 45 -15.93 -7.71 -13.91
CA ASN A 45 -15.94 -6.58 -14.85
C ASN A 45 -17.30 -6.33 -15.51
N SER A 46 -18.20 -7.31 -15.55
CA SER A 46 -19.50 -7.19 -16.24
C SER A 46 -20.72 -7.10 -15.31
N ILE A 47 -20.59 -7.47 -14.03
CA ILE A 47 -21.73 -7.62 -13.10
C ILE A 47 -22.60 -6.37 -13.00
N LYS A 48 -22.01 -5.17 -12.95
CA LYS A 48 -22.77 -3.91 -12.88
C LYS A 48 -23.58 -3.69 -14.16
N THR A 49 -23.03 -4.03 -15.32
CA THR A 49 -23.70 -3.93 -16.62
C THR A 49 -24.85 -4.92 -16.71
N LEU A 50 -24.60 -6.18 -16.34
CA LEU A 50 -25.60 -7.24 -16.34
C LEU A 50 -26.76 -6.93 -15.40
N LEU A 51 -26.48 -6.38 -14.21
CA LEU A 51 -27.52 -5.92 -13.27
C LEU A 51 -28.39 -4.80 -13.86
N ILE A 52 -27.78 -3.80 -14.52
CA ILE A 52 -28.56 -2.72 -15.15
C ILE A 52 -29.47 -3.26 -16.25
N LEU A 53 -28.96 -4.15 -17.10
CA LEU A 53 -29.75 -4.79 -18.15
C LEU A 53 -30.85 -5.68 -17.56
N PHE A 54 -30.53 -6.44 -16.52
CA PHE A 54 -31.49 -7.25 -15.78
C PHE A 54 -32.66 -6.42 -15.25
N PHE A 55 -32.37 -5.29 -14.58
CA PHE A 55 -33.39 -4.38 -14.08
C PHE A 55 -34.20 -3.71 -15.19
N ALA A 56 -33.60 -3.41 -16.33
CA ALA A 56 -34.31 -2.89 -17.49
C ALA A 56 -35.30 -3.95 -18.05
N PHE A 57 -34.87 -5.19 -18.22
CA PHE A 57 -35.74 -6.29 -18.67
C PHE A 57 -36.89 -6.55 -17.71
N LYS A 58 -36.63 -6.50 -16.39
CA LYS A 58 -37.67 -6.61 -15.36
C LYS A 58 -38.68 -5.46 -15.48
N LYS A 59 -38.20 -4.22 -15.59
CA LYS A 59 -39.06 -3.03 -15.68
C LYS A 59 -39.97 -3.05 -16.90
N GLU A 60 -39.46 -3.52 -18.04
CA GLU A 60 -40.21 -3.63 -19.30
C GLU A 60 -41.03 -4.93 -19.40
N SER A 61 -41.13 -5.72 -18.32
CA SER A 61 -41.88 -6.99 -18.27
C SER A 61 -41.45 -8.02 -19.34
N LEU A 62 -40.15 -8.04 -19.67
CA LEU A 62 -39.57 -8.94 -20.67
C LEU A 62 -39.13 -10.30 -20.10
N LEU A 63 -39.14 -10.46 -18.78
CA LEU A 63 -38.78 -11.71 -18.10
C LEU A 63 -39.95 -12.71 -18.16
N LYS A 64 -39.66 -13.98 -18.49
CA LYS A 64 -40.68 -15.04 -18.57
C LYS A 64 -40.50 -16.07 -17.46
N GLY A 65 -41.58 -16.50 -16.85
CA GLY A 65 -41.59 -17.48 -15.76
C GLY A 65 -42.65 -17.15 -14.72
N ASP A 66 -43.22 -18.18 -14.11
CA ASP A 66 -44.30 -18.03 -13.13
C ASP A 66 -43.72 -17.68 -11.75
N SER A 67 -42.53 -18.19 -11.44
CA SER A 67 -41.75 -17.88 -10.22
C SER A 67 -40.62 -16.87 -10.44
N SER A 68 -40.15 -16.26 -9.35
CA SER A 68 -39.02 -15.32 -9.34
C SER A 68 -37.73 -15.97 -9.84
N GLU A 69 -37.52 -17.24 -9.51
CA GLU A 69 -36.39 -18.06 -9.96
C GLU A 69 -36.46 -18.39 -11.46
N GLU A 70 -37.66 -18.67 -11.99
CA GLU A 70 -37.85 -18.94 -13.42
C GLU A 70 -37.62 -17.68 -14.26
N ARG A 71 -38.11 -16.52 -13.79
CA ARG A 71 -37.85 -15.23 -14.45
C ARG A 71 -36.37 -14.88 -14.49
N TYR A 72 -35.63 -15.16 -13.41
CA TYR A 72 -34.18 -15.03 -13.40
C TYR A 72 -33.52 -16.00 -14.38
N ARG A 73 -33.88 -17.28 -14.34
CA ARG A 73 -33.31 -18.32 -15.21
C ARG A 73 -33.57 -18.02 -16.68
N TYR A 74 -34.72 -17.45 -17.01
CA TYR A 74 -35.02 -16.98 -18.36
C TYR A 74 -34.03 -15.91 -18.82
N PHE A 75 -33.76 -14.91 -17.99
CA PHE A 75 -32.75 -13.88 -18.31
C PHE A 75 -31.35 -14.48 -18.43
N ASP A 76 -30.96 -15.33 -17.48
CA ASP A 76 -29.64 -15.96 -17.47
C ASP A 76 -29.42 -16.78 -18.75
N ASN A 77 -30.41 -17.59 -19.16
CA ASN A 77 -30.38 -18.32 -20.42
C ASN A 77 -30.37 -17.38 -21.65
N TYR A 78 -31.17 -16.32 -21.67
CA TYR A 78 -31.14 -15.36 -22.77
C TYR A 78 -29.79 -14.66 -22.88
N SER A 79 -29.14 -14.41 -21.73
CA SER A 79 -27.83 -13.76 -21.67
C SER A 79 -26.70 -14.56 -22.32
N SER A 80 -26.91 -15.86 -22.58
CA SER A 80 -25.96 -16.69 -23.33
C SER A 80 -26.08 -16.61 -24.86
N THR A 81 -27.11 -15.94 -25.38
CA THR A 81 -27.40 -15.87 -26.82
C THR A 81 -26.53 -14.87 -27.55
N GLU A 82 -26.29 -15.07 -28.86
CA GLU A 82 -25.59 -14.08 -29.70
C GLU A 82 -26.30 -12.71 -29.70
N GLU A 83 -27.63 -12.72 -29.74
CA GLU A 83 -28.45 -11.51 -29.71
C GLU A 83 -28.19 -10.65 -28.46
N PHE A 84 -28.09 -11.27 -27.27
CA PHE A 84 -27.79 -10.54 -26.04
C PHE A 84 -26.35 -10.01 -26.03
N HIS A 85 -25.39 -10.78 -26.53
CA HIS A 85 -24.01 -10.32 -26.66
C HIS A 85 -23.93 -9.10 -27.59
N ASP A 86 -24.64 -9.12 -28.72
CA ASP A 86 -24.73 -7.97 -29.64
C ASP A 86 -25.41 -6.75 -29.01
N LEU A 87 -26.42 -6.97 -28.17
CA LEU A 87 -27.02 -5.89 -27.38
C LEU A 87 -25.99 -5.26 -26.44
N VAL A 88 -25.27 -6.07 -25.66
CA VAL A 88 -24.23 -5.59 -24.73
C VAL A 88 -23.14 -4.85 -25.49
N ASN A 89 -22.65 -5.41 -26.60
CA ASN A 89 -21.58 -4.82 -27.41
C ASN A 89 -21.99 -3.48 -28.02
N ARG A 90 -23.24 -3.33 -28.46
CA ARG A 90 -23.76 -2.05 -28.98
C ARG A 90 -23.95 -1.01 -27.88
N MET A 91 -24.43 -1.42 -26.71
CA MET A 91 -24.73 -0.49 -25.62
C MET A 91 -23.48 -0.10 -24.80
N TYR A 92 -22.52 -1.00 -24.67
CA TYR A 92 -21.34 -0.89 -23.81
C TYR A 92 -20.09 -1.40 -24.54
N PRO A 93 -19.70 -0.77 -25.66
CA PRO A 93 -18.63 -1.28 -26.53
C PRO A 93 -17.28 -1.42 -25.81
N LEU A 94 -17.01 -0.59 -24.80
CA LEU A 94 -15.76 -0.67 -24.04
C LEU A 94 -15.71 -1.87 -23.09
N LEU A 95 -16.86 -2.46 -22.72
CA LEU A 95 -16.87 -3.68 -21.91
C LEU A 95 -16.24 -4.84 -22.68
N LYS A 96 -16.59 -5.00 -23.97
CA LYS A 96 -16.01 -6.04 -24.82
C LYS A 96 -14.50 -5.86 -24.95
N GLN A 97 -14.07 -4.65 -25.31
CA GLN A 97 -12.64 -4.34 -25.45
C GLN A 97 -11.86 -4.67 -24.18
N ARG A 98 -12.41 -4.29 -23.03
CA ARG A 98 -11.84 -4.55 -21.71
C ARG A 98 -11.74 -6.05 -21.42
N LEU A 99 -12.85 -6.78 -21.56
CA LEU A 99 -12.89 -8.23 -21.32
C LEU A 99 -11.93 -9.00 -22.25
N ASP A 100 -11.92 -8.66 -23.53
CA ASP A 100 -11.03 -9.30 -24.51
C ASP A 100 -9.55 -9.10 -24.15
N SER A 101 -9.17 -7.90 -23.69
CA SER A 101 -7.81 -7.60 -23.23
C SER A 101 -7.46 -8.32 -21.94
N ILE A 102 -8.38 -8.39 -20.97
CA ILE A 102 -8.17 -9.08 -19.70
C ILE A 102 -7.94 -10.57 -19.94
N LEU A 103 -8.80 -11.20 -20.75
CA LEU A 103 -8.68 -12.61 -21.10
C LEU A 103 -7.38 -12.89 -21.85
N HIS A 104 -7.03 -12.05 -22.82
CA HIS A 104 -5.78 -12.17 -23.58
C HIS A 104 -4.56 -12.20 -22.64
N ASN A 105 -4.45 -11.20 -21.77
CA ASN A 105 -3.32 -11.05 -20.86
C ASN A 105 -3.24 -12.19 -19.84
N HIS A 106 -4.37 -12.62 -19.26
CA HIS A 106 -4.37 -13.76 -18.34
C HIS A 106 -3.97 -15.07 -19.00
N ILE A 107 -4.42 -15.33 -20.24
CA ILE A 107 -4.01 -16.52 -20.99
C ILE A 107 -2.50 -16.50 -21.30
N ILE A 108 -1.95 -15.34 -21.70
CA ILE A 108 -0.50 -15.17 -21.86
C ILE A 108 0.23 -15.48 -20.55
N ASN A 109 -0.21 -14.88 -19.44
CA ASN A 109 0.43 -15.07 -18.14
C ASN A 109 0.36 -16.52 -17.64
N TYR A 110 -0.75 -17.21 -17.90
CA TYR A 110 -0.90 -18.64 -17.58
C TYR A 110 0.02 -19.51 -18.44
N ASN A 111 0.12 -19.24 -19.75
CA ASN A 111 1.03 -19.95 -20.64
C ASN A 111 2.50 -19.75 -20.24
N ASP A 112 2.86 -18.51 -19.88
CA ASP A 112 4.17 -18.19 -19.33
C ASP A 112 4.46 -18.98 -18.06
N LEU A 113 3.51 -19.03 -17.11
CA LEU A 113 3.65 -19.81 -15.88
C LEU A 113 3.84 -21.30 -16.17
N ASN A 114 3.04 -21.87 -17.08
CA ASN A 114 3.14 -23.27 -17.50
C ASN A 114 4.52 -23.62 -18.07
N ILE A 115 5.03 -22.80 -18.98
CA ILE A 115 6.35 -22.98 -19.58
C ILE A 115 7.44 -22.90 -18.50
N ARG A 116 7.33 -21.93 -17.59
CA ARG A 116 8.31 -21.70 -16.52
C ARG A 116 8.31 -22.84 -15.49
N VAL A 117 7.15 -23.38 -15.13
CA VAL A 117 7.06 -24.58 -14.27
C VAL A 117 7.75 -25.77 -14.90
N LYS A 118 7.43 -26.07 -16.17
CA LYS A 118 8.03 -27.22 -16.88
C LYS A 118 9.55 -27.08 -16.99
N ARG A 119 10.04 -25.85 -17.19
CA ARG A 119 11.47 -25.55 -17.26
C ARG A 119 12.18 -25.67 -15.93
N ASP A 120 11.57 -25.19 -14.85
CA ASP A 120 12.28 -24.96 -13.59
C ASP A 120 12.05 -26.05 -12.54
N LYS A 121 11.17 -27.03 -12.79
CA LYS A 121 10.74 -28.07 -11.82
C LYS A 121 11.89 -28.75 -11.06
N GLU A 122 13.00 -29.08 -11.72
CA GLU A 122 14.14 -29.74 -11.07
C GLU A 122 14.87 -28.81 -10.09
N GLU A 123 15.07 -27.55 -10.48
CA GLU A 123 15.68 -26.53 -9.62
C GLU A 123 14.75 -26.19 -8.44
N ILE A 124 13.43 -26.10 -8.68
CA ILE A 124 12.41 -25.91 -7.65
C ILE A 124 12.43 -27.06 -6.65
N HIS A 125 12.47 -28.31 -7.13
CA HIS A 125 12.57 -29.47 -6.25
C HIS A 125 13.85 -29.42 -5.42
N LYS A 126 14.99 -29.17 -6.05
CA LYS A 126 16.28 -29.11 -5.36
C LYS A 126 16.34 -27.99 -4.31
N LYS A 127 15.74 -26.84 -4.61
CA LYS A 127 15.83 -25.64 -3.76
C LYS A 127 14.80 -25.63 -2.64
N PHE A 128 13.55 -25.99 -2.92
CA PHE A 128 12.42 -25.87 -2.00
C PHE A 128 11.87 -27.21 -1.54
N GLY A 129 12.34 -28.33 -2.10
CA GLY A 129 11.73 -29.64 -1.89
C GLY A 129 10.32 -29.73 -2.44
N PHE A 130 9.94 -28.87 -3.40
CA PHE A 130 8.59 -28.82 -3.96
C PHE A 130 8.53 -29.58 -5.29
N ASN A 131 7.66 -30.59 -5.39
CA ASN A 131 7.55 -31.48 -6.54
C ASN A 131 6.31 -31.17 -7.37
N MET A 132 6.48 -30.57 -8.54
CA MET A 132 5.39 -30.40 -9.51
C MET A 132 5.86 -30.77 -10.92
N GLU A 133 5.07 -31.59 -11.61
CA GLU A 133 5.31 -31.95 -13.01
C GLU A 133 4.53 -31.03 -13.95
N ASP A 134 3.27 -30.74 -13.59
CA ASP A 134 2.38 -29.85 -14.31
C ASP A 134 1.55 -28.99 -13.32
N LEU A 135 1.05 -27.83 -13.78
CA LEU A 135 0.18 -26.97 -12.98
C LEU A 135 -1.14 -27.64 -12.62
N THR A 136 -1.61 -28.55 -13.47
CA THR A 136 -2.85 -29.32 -13.24
C THR A 136 -2.81 -30.22 -12.00
N ASP A 137 -1.61 -30.54 -11.50
CA ASP A 137 -1.42 -31.29 -10.26
C ASP A 137 -1.44 -30.41 -9.00
N CYS A 138 -1.56 -29.09 -9.16
CA CYS A 138 -1.40 -28.12 -8.09
C CYS A 138 -2.67 -27.31 -7.87
N HIS A 139 -2.92 -26.93 -6.62
CA HIS A 139 -3.89 -25.88 -6.31
C HIS A 139 -3.21 -24.53 -6.46
N ILE A 140 -3.78 -23.64 -7.27
CA ILE A 140 -3.16 -22.35 -7.58
C ILE A 140 -4.13 -21.22 -7.24
N LYS A 141 -3.63 -20.28 -6.44
CA LYS A 141 -4.31 -19.01 -6.19
C LYS A 141 -3.71 -17.95 -7.10
N TYR A 142 -4.51 -17.51 -8.08
CA TYR A 142 -4.19 -16.42 -9.01
C TYR A 142 -4.63 -15.06 -8.47
N GLY A 143 -4.07 -13.97 -8.99
CA GLY A 143 -4.52 -12.61 -8.69
C GLY A 143 -4.37 -12.22 -7.21
N VAL A 144 -3.28 -12.65 -6.55
CA VAL A 144 -3.08 -12.40 -5.11
C VAL A 144 -2.38 -11.09 -4.79
N SER A 145 -1.93 -10.36 -5.82
CA SER A 145 -1.35 -9.02 -5.75
C SER A 145 -1.95 -8.12 -6.82
N ASP A 146 -1.69 -6.82 -6.71
CA ASP A 146 -1.98 -5.84 -7.76
C ASP A 146 -1.45 -6.30 -9.13
N TYR A 147 -2.21 -5.94 -10.18
CA TYR A 147 -1.88 -6.22 -11.57
C TYR A 147 -0.95 -5.16 -12.14
N HIS A 148 0.11 -5.61 -12.81
CA HIS A 148 1.05 -4.73 -13.49
C HIS A 148 1.50 -5.31 -14.83
N ARG A 149 1.88 -4.46 -15.78
CA ARG A 149 2.63 -4.84 -17.01
C ARG A 149 2.02 -6.04 -17.76
N GLY A 150 0.74 -5.91 -18.12
CA GLY A 150 -0.04 -6.93 -18.79
C GLY A 150 -0.73 -7.88 -17.82
N LEU A 151 -1.33 -7.36 -16.73
CA LEU A 151 -2.03 -8.12 -15.71
C LEU A 151 -1.22 -9.23 -15.03
N LYS A 152 0.10 -9.03 -14.92
CA LYS A 152 0.97 -9.93 -14.17
C LYS A 152 0.70 -9.74 -12.69
N SER A 153 0.54 -10.84 -11.97
CA SER A 153 0.28 -10.88 -10.53
C SER A 153 0.99 -12.10 -9.93
N ILE A 154 1.20 -12.07 -8.62
CA ILE A 154 1.77 -13.18 -7.87
C ILE A 154 0.83 -14.40 -7.93
N CYS A 155 1.40 -15.61 -7.98
CA CYS A 155 0.64 -16.85 -7.83
C CYS A 155 1.14 -17.63 -6.61
N ILE A 156 0.22 -18.15 -5.80
CA ILE A 156 0.52 -19.09 -4.72
C ILE A 156 0.23 -20.49 -5.25
N ILE A 157 1.24 -21.35 -5.30
CA ILE A 157 1.11 -22.73 -5.79
C ILE A 157 1.23 -23.67 -4.60
N GLU A 158 0.24 -24.54 -4.44
CA GLU A 158 0.14 -25.49 -3.34
C GLU A 158 0.02 -26.92 -3.86
N LYS A 159 0.80 -27.83 -3.26
CA LYS A 159 0.72 -29.28 -3.50
C LYS A 159 1.26 -30.03 -2.29
N ASP A 160 0.59 -31.12 -1.91
CA ASP A 160 0.98 -31.97 -0.78
C ASP A 160 1.26 -31.19 0.53
N ASN A 161 0.41 -30.19 0.83
CA ASN A 161 0.55 -29.25 1.97
C ASN A 161 1.85 -28.43 1.98
N ARG A 162 2.56 -28.34 0.85
CA ARG A 162 3.67 -27.41 0.65
C ARG A 162 3.22 -26.28 -0.26
N ARG A 163 3.85 -25.12 -0.09
CA ARG A 163 3.54 -23.93 -0.88
C ARG A 163 4.81 -23.28 -1.40
N ILE A 164 4.72 -22.74 -2.61
CA ILE A 164 5.73 -21.86 -3.20
C ILE A 164 5.04 -20.63 -3.80
N ILE A 165 5.78 -19.54 -3.88
CA ILE A 165 5.34 -18.30 -4.50
C ILE A 165 6.01 -18.14 -5.85
N TYR A 166 5.22 -17.86 -6.88
CA TYR A 166 5.69 -17.39 -8.17
C TYR A 166 5.49 -15.89 -8.27
N LYS A 167 6.57 -15.15 -8.53
CA LYS A 167 6.48 -13.71 -8.81
C LYS A 167 6.98 -13.42 -10.23
N PRO A 168 6.18 -12.80 -11.11
CA PRO A 168 6.55 -12.49 -12.49
C PRO A 168 7.46 -11.23 -12.59
N ARG A 169 8.48 -11.15 -11.73
CA ARG A 169 9.52 -10.12 -11.70
C ARG A 169 10.85 -10.71 -11.24
N SER A 170 11.96 -10.07 -11.59
CA SER A 170 13.29 -10.45 -11.07
C SER A 170 13.31 -10.61 -9.55
N GLY A 171 13.97 -11.66 -9.08
CA GLY A 171 14.28 -11.91 -7.67
C GLY A 171 15.64 -11.34 -7.23
N LYS A 172 16.31 -10.57 -8.09
CA LYS A 172 17.65 -10.02 -7.83
C LYS A 172 17.70 -9.15 -6.57
N ILE A 173 16.65 -8.35 -6.34
CA ILE A 173 16.49 -7.57 -5.09
C ILE A 173 16.48 -8.49 -3.88
N ASP A 174 15.64 -9.53 -3.92
CA ASP A 174 15.43 -10.47 -2.82
C ASP A 174 16.72 -11.28 -2.51
N ILE A 175 17.51 -11.62 -3.55
CA ILE A 175 18.84 -12.23 -3.39
C ILE A 175 19.82 -11.29 -2.70
N TYR A 176 19.93 -10.04 -3.14
CA TYR A 176 20.83 -9.08 -2.48
C TYR A 176 20.39 -8.73 -1.07
N TRP A 177 19.08 -8.68 -0.82
CA TRP A 177 18.55 -8.53 0.51
C TRP A 177 19.02 -9.67 1.42
N ARG A 178 18.93 -10.92 0.96
CA ARG A 178 19.47 -12.07 1.71
C ARG A 178 20.96 -11.90 2.01
N THR A 179 21.77 -11.55 1.02
CA THR A 179 23.21 -11.31 1.20
C THR A 179 23.47 -10.20 2.21
N PHE A 180 22.68 -9.12 2.18
CA PHE A 180 22.74 -8.05 3.16
C PHE A 180 22.36 -8.53 4.57
N ILE A 181 21.31 -9.35 4.72
CA ILE A 181 20.92 -9.90 6.01
C ILE A 181 21.98 -10.86 6.56
N ASP A 182 22.62 -11.67 5.72
CA ASP A 182 23.73 -12.54 6.11
C ASP A 182 24.93 -11.70 6.58
N TRP A 183 25.26 -10.60 5.88
CA TRP A 183 26.26 -9.63 6.32
C TRP A 183 25.87 -8.97 7.64
N PHE A 184 24.62 -8.52 7.81
CA PHE A 184 24.14 -7.88 9.04
C PHE A 184 24.24 -8.85 10.23
N ASN A 185 23.81 -10.10 10.04
CA ASN A 185 23.91 -11.15 11.04
C ASN A 185 25.37 -11.51 11.39
N SER A 186 26.33 -11.27 10.49
CA SER A 186 27.77 -11.43 10.77
C SER A 186 28.33 -10.37 11.72
N LYS A 187 27.60 -9.26 11.94
CA LYS A 187 27.94 -8.21 12.91
C LYS A 187 27.45 -8.51 14.32
N GLU A 188 27.01 -9.75 14.56
CA GLU A 188 26.61 -10.28 15.87
C GLU A 188 25.52 -9.44 16.58
N PRO A 189 24.37 -9.16 15.93
CA PRO A 189 23.23 -8.56 16.62
C PRO A 189 22.74 -9.48 17.75
N SER A 190 22.11 -8.92 18.78
CA SER A 190 21.55 -9.68 19.90
C SER A 190 20.56 -10.75 19.45
N LEU A 191 19.82 -10.47 18.37
CA LEU A 191 18.91 -11.42 17.73
C LEU A 191 19.11 -11.42 16.21
N ARG A 192 19.38 -12.60 15.65
CA ARG A 192 19.55 -12.77 14.20
C ARG A 192 18.22 -12.63 13.46
N LEU A 193 18.29 -12.01 12.28
CA LEU A 193 17.17 -11.95 11.32
C LEU A 193 17.14 -13.21 10.45
N ALA A 194 15.94 -13.57 9.99
CA ALA A 194 15.72 -14.70 9.10
C ALA A 194 15.71 -14.25 7.63
N ASN A 195 16.06 -15.18 6.73
CA ASN A 195 16.01 -15.01 5.29
C ASN A 195 14.87 -15.81 4.67
N ILE A 196 14.54 -15.49 3.43
CA ILE A 196 13.60 -16.24 2.59
C ILE A 196 14.40 -16.86 1.45
N GLU A 197 14.17 -18.14 1.14
CA GLU A 197 14.81 -18.78 0.00
C GLU A 197 14.22 -18.27 -1.33
N ILE A 198 15.10 -17.95 -2.28
CA ILE A 198 14.76 -17.39 -3.60
C ILE A 198 15.48 -18.19 -4.69
N LEU A 199 14.79 -18.43 -5.80
CA LEU A 199 15.32 -18.94 -7.05
C LEU A 199 15.00 -17.94 -8.17
N ASP A 200 15.94 -17.04 -8.45
CA ASP A 200 15.81 -16.02 -9.50
C ASP A 200 16.12 -16.61 -10.87
N LYS A 201 15.28 -16.27 -11.85
CA LYS A 201 15.41 -16.67 -13.27
C LYS A 201 15.53 -15.45 -14.19
N GLY A 202 15.87 -14.29 -13.64
CA GLY A 202 16.06 -13.03 -14.36
C GLY A 202 14.76 -12.23 -14.45
N GLU A 203 13.81 -12.66 -15.29
CA GLU A 203 12.55 -11.94 -15.52
C GLU A 203 11.43 -12.28 -14.52
N TYR A 204 11.63 -13.34 -13.75
CA TYR A 204 10.71 -13.85 -12.73
C TYR A 204 11.50 -14.65 -11.69
N HIS A 205 10.88 -14.97 -10.56
CA HIS A 205 11.50 -15.84 -9.58
C HIS A 205 10.47 -16.71 -8.84
N TRP A 206 11.01 -17.75 -8.23
CA TRP A 206 10.32 -18.58 -7.25
C TRP A 206 10.81 -18.22 -5.85
N GLN A 207 9.88 -18.16 -4.91
CA GLN A 207 10.15 -17.78 -3.53
C GLN A 207 9.52 -18.80 -2.57
N GLU A 208 10.23 -19.10 -1.49
CA GLU A 208 9.69 -19.86 -0.37
C GLU A 208 8.43 -19.22 0.21
N PHE A 209 7.40 -20.02 0.44
CA PHE A 209 6.22 -19.55 1.14
C PHE A 209 6.51 -19.43 2.65
N VAL A 210 6.41 -18.23 3.20
CA VAL A 210 6.56 -18.00 4.64
C VAL A 210 5.24 -18.31 5.34
N ASP A 211 5.21 -19.39 6.12
CA ASP A 211 4.06 -19.72 6.96
C ASP A 211 3.84 -18.70 8.08
N ASN A 212 2.57 -18.42 8.39
CA ASN A 212 2.21 -17.74 9.63
C ASN A 212 2.14 -18.76 10.77
N LYS A 213 3.09 -18.71 11.71
CA LYS A 213 3.13 -19.60 12.87
C LYS A 213 2.95 -18.81 14.16
N LEU A 214 2.22 -19.39 15.11
CA LEU A 214 1.99 -18.79 16.42
C LEU A 214 3.30 -18.66 17.21
N CYS A 215 3.41 -17.61 18.02
CA CYS A 215 4.41 -17.55 19.08
C CYS A 215 4.00 -18.48 20.22
N LYS A 216 4.98 -19.20 20.78
CA LYS A 216 4.76 -20.19 21.84
C LYS A 216 4.76 -19.59 23.24
N SER A 217 5.26 -18.36 23.39
CA SER A 217 5.38 -17.71 24.68
C SER A 217 5.51 -16.20 24.54
N GLU A 218 5.27 -15.51 25.65
CA GLU A 218 5.57 -14.09 25.83
C GLU A 218 7.01 -13.72 25.44
N ARG A 219 7.97 -14.61 25.74
CA ARG A 219 9.38 -14.40 25.39
C ARG A 219 9.61 -14.42 23.88
N GLU A 220 8.87 -15.23 23.13
CA GLU A 220 8.93 -15.23 21.66
C GLU A 220 8.33 -13.95 21.09
N ILE A 221 7.28 -13.41 21.70
CA ILE A 221 6.70 -12.11 21.33
C ILE A 221 7.69 -10.96 21.58
N GLN A 222 8.34 -10.93 22.75
CA GLN A 222 9.37 -9.92 23.05
C GLN A 222 10.50 -9.94 22.00
N LYS A 223 10.96 -11.14 21.65
CA LYS A 223 11.98 -11.37 20.62
C LYS A 223 11.50 -10.99 19.20
N LEU A 224 10.23 -11.23 18.88
CA LEU A 224 9.61 -10.82 17.62
C LEU A 224 9.66 -9.30 17.49
N TYR A 225 9.13 -8.58 18.49
CA TYR A 225 9.07 -7.12 18.43
C TYR A 225 10.44 -6.46 18.52
N TYR A 226 11.42 -7.10 19.18
CA TYR A 226 12.82 -6.69 19.08
C TYR A 226 13.36 -6.82 17.66
N ARG A 227 13.11 -7.95 16.96
CA ARG A 227 13.50 -8.11 15.55
C ARG A 227 12.79 -7.14 14.62
N ILE A 228 11.51 -6.82 14.89
CA ILE A 228 10.80 -5.77 14.16
C ILE A 228 11.50 -4.42 14.34
N GLY A 229 11.98 -4.11 15.55
CA GLY A 229 12.84 -2.95 15.80
C GLY A 229 14.08 -2.92 14.91
N ILE A 230 14.82 -4.03 14.85
CA ILE A 230 16.00 -4.14 13.98
C ILE A 230 15.62 -3.93 12.50
N LEU A 231 14.58 -4.62 12.02
CA LEU A 231 14.10 -4.48 10.64
C LEU A 231 13.65 -3.05 10.33
N ALA A 232 13.04 -2.35 11.29
CA ALA A 232 12.65 -0.96 11.14
C ALA A 232 13.86 -0.05 10.89
N ALA A 233 14.98 -0.25 11.60
CA ALA A 233 16.21 0.51 11.38
C ALA A 233 16.79 0.27 9.99
N ILE A 234 16.81 -0.99 9.56
CA ILE A 234 17.27 -1.37 8.21
C ILE A 234 16.35 -0.75 7.14
N SER A 235 15.03 -0.87 7.30
CA SER A 235 14.04 -0.36 6.35
C SER A 235 14.11 1.16 6.19
N TYR A 236 14.37 1.88 7.29
CA TYR A 236 14.63 3.32 7.27
C TYR A 236 15.87 3.69 6.45
N ILE A 237 16.96 2.93 6.58
CA ILE A 237 18.22 3.20 5.90
C ILE A 237 18.14 2.92 4.39
N PHE A 238 17.50 1.82 4.00
CA PHE A 238 17.31 1.47 2.58
C PHE A 238 16.06 2.10 1.96
N LYS A 239 15.35 2.94 2.72
CA LYS A 239 14.11 3.62 2.30
C LYS A 239 13.13 2.64 1.63
N ILE A 240 12.87 1.55 2.35
CA ILE A 240 11.82 0.60 1.97
C ILE A 240 10.50 1.25 2.34
N GLU A 241 9.65 1.50 1.35
CA GLU A 241 8.27 1.94 1.57
C GLU A 241 7.30 0.78 1.34
N ASP A 242 6.02 1.01 1.63
CA ASP A 242 4.95 0.02 1.42
C ASP A 242 5.05 -1.23 2.33
N LEU A 243 5.63 -1.09 3.53
CA LEU A 243 5.62 -2.14 4.57
C LEU A 243 4.29 -2.16 5.34
N HIS A 244 3.16 -2.22 4.63
CA HIS A 244 1.83 -2.35 5.21
C HIS A 244 1.54 -3.78 5.69
N MET A 245 0.42 -3.99 6.37
CA MET A 245 0.05 -5.25 7.03
C MET A 245 -0.02 -6.50 6.13
N GLU A 246 0.02 -6.36 4.81
CA GLU A 246 0.06 -7.50 3.88
C GLU A 246 1.50 -7.92 3.53
N ASN A 247 2.47 -7.01 3.63
CA ASN A 247 3.86 -7.23 3.23
C ASN A 247 4.76 -7.69 4.39
N ILE A 248 4.19 -7.84 5.60
CA ILE A 248 4.84 -8.40 6.78
C ILE A 248 4.18 -9.72 7.17
N VAL A 249 4.98 -10.77 7.32
CA VAL A 249 4.53 -12.08 7.82
C VAL A 249 5.34 -12.47 9.05
N VAL A 250 4.64 -12.81 10.12
CA VAL A 250 5.19 -13.31 11.38
C VAL A 250 5.17 -14.84 11.37
N ASN A 251 6.34 -15.45 11.52
CA ASN A 251 6.55 -16.88 11.61
C ASN A 251 7.18 -17.21 12.98
N GLY A 252 6.33 -17.40 14.00
CA GLY A 252 6.78 -17.48 15.39
C GLY A 252 7.48 -16.19 15.81
N GLU A 253 8.70 -16.29 16.33
CA GLU A 253 9.50 -15.12 16.73
C GLU A 253 10.18 -14.36 15.56
N PHE A 254 9.95 -14.76 14.31
CA PHE A 254 10.63 -14.20 13.14
C PHE A 254 9.68 -13.36 12.25
N PRO A 255 9.91 -12.03 12.14
CA PRO A 255 9.23 -11.19 11.16
C PRO A 255 9.93 -11.29 9.80
N HIS A 256 9.13 -11.39 8.73
CA HIS A 256 9.59 -11.46 7.35
C HIS A 256 8.97 -10.34 6.53
N ILE A 257 9.80 -9.60 5.79
CA ILE A 257 9.34 -8.73 4.70
C ILE A 257 9.19 -9.61 3.47
N ILE A 258 7.97 -9.80 2.99
CA ILE A 258 7.69 -10.72 1.88
C ILE A 258 7.69 -10.05 0.51
N ASP A 259 7.68 -8.72 0.46
CA ASP A 259 7.85 -7.95 -0.76
C ASP A 259 8.81 -6.78 -0.56
N LEU A 260 9.82 -6.70 -1.43
CA LEU A 260 10.91 -5.74 -1.39
C LEU A 260 11.00 -4.95 -2.70
N GLU A 261 10.00 -5.03 -3.58
CA GLU A 261 10.05 -4.33 -4.87
C GLU A 261 10.16 -2.81 -4.73
N THR A 262 9.75 -2.25 -3.59
CA THR A 262 9.78 -0.83 -3.24
C THR A 262 11.00 -0.42 -2.40
N ILE A 263 12.09 -1.19 -2.38
CA ILE A 263 13.36 -0.76 -1.76
C ILE A 263 13.97 0.44 -2.51
N PHE A 264 14.79 1.27 -1.84
CA PHE A 264 15.42 2.46 -2.42
C PHE A 264 14.43 3.47 -3.01
N GLN A 265 13.30 3.69 -2.34
CA GLN A 265 12.31 4.65 -2.84
C GLN A 265 12.93 6.03 -3.08
N VAL A 266 12.40 6.70 -4.08
CA VAL A 266 12.74 8.08 -4.40
C VAL A 266 11.58 8.96 -4.00
N ASP A 267 11.87 10.23 -3.71
CA ASP A 267 10.80 11.19 -3.46
C ASP A 267 10.04 11.46 -4.77
N GLY A 268 9.05 10.62 -5.08
CA GLY A 268 8.13 10.82 -6.21
C GLY A 268 7.21 12.03 -5.98
N PHE A 269 6.43 12.40 -7.01
CA PHE A 269 5.44 13.50 -7.05
C PHE A 269 4.26 13.36 -6.06
N GLN A 270 4.48 12.88 -4.83
CA GLN A 270 3.45 12.71 -3.81
C GLN A 270 3.07 14.03 -3.11
N ASN A 271 2.87 15.08 -3.93
CA ASN A 271 1.86 16.13 -3.88
C ASN A 271 2.39 17.36 -4.64
N SER A 272 1.69 17.71 -5.73
CA SER A 272 1.74 18.96 -6.50
C SER A 272 2.71 20.06 -6.02
N ASN A 273 3.69 20.39 -6.88
CA ASN A 273 4.81 21.33 -6.73
C ASN A 273 6.09 20.67 -6.22
N LEU A 274 6.94 20.25 -7.15
CA LEU A 274 8.35 19.89 -6.91
C LEU A 274 9.14 21.01 -6.20
N GLU A 275 8.63 22.22 -6.23
CA GLU A 275 9.11 23.28 -5.35
C GLU A 275 8.50 23.10 -3.95
N LEU A 276 9.36 22.84 -2.96
CA LEU A 276 9.04 23.09 -1.56
C LEU A 276 8.68 24.57 -1.43
N LYS A 277 7.39 24.88 -1.41
CA LYS A 277 6.87 26.26 -1.41
C LYS A 277 6.60 26.75 0.02
N SER A 278 6.70 25.88 1.00
CA SER A 278 6.44 26.20 2.40
C SER A 278 7.17 25.28 3.38
N ALA A 279 7.28 25.72 4.64
CA ALA A 279 7.71 24.94 5.79
C ALA A 279 6.83 23.70 6.02
N THR A 280 5.54 23.78 5.67
CA THR A 280 4.61 22.63 5.68
C THR A 280 5.04 21.56 4.67
N ASP A 281 5.48 21.96 3.47
CA ASP A 281 5.97 21.01 2.45
C ASP A 281 7.27 20.34 2.90
N ILE A 282 8.17 21.09 3.55
CA ILE A 282 9.41 20.57 4.13
C ILE A 282 9.09 19.55 5.23
N LEU A 283 8.15 19.85 6.14
CA LEU A 283 7.75 18.89 7.18
C LEU A 283 7.13 17.62 6.59
N ASN A 284 6.26 17.75 5.60
CA ASN A 284 5.68 16.57 4.93
C ASN A 284 6.77 15.74 4.24
N LYS A 285 7.75 16.38 3.60
CA LYS A 285 8.92 15.70 3.06
C LYS A 285 9.72 14.99 4.15
N ASN A 286 9.99 15.65 5.27
CA ASN A 286 10.73 15.04 6.38
C ASN A 286 10.01 13.84 6.98
N ILE A 287 8.67 13.88 7.09
CA ILE A 287 7.86 12.72 7.53
C ILE A 287 8.04 11.55 6.55
N ARG A 288 7.91 11.80 5.23
CA ARG A 288 8.13 10.77 4.20
C ARG A 288 9.55 10.21 4.23
N GLN A 289 10.54 11.04 4.49
CA GLN A 289 11.94 10.61 4.59
C GLN A 289 12.30 9.97 5.94
N SER A 290 11.38 9.94 6.91
CA SER A 290 11.58 9.35 8.23
C SER A 290 11.17 7.88 8.28
N ILE A 291 11.31 7.26 9.45
CA ILE A 291 10.80 5.90 9.70
C ILE A 291 9.31 5.74 9.36
N LEU A 292 8.52 6.82 9.43
CA LEU A 292 7.09 6.78 9.09
C LEU A 292 6.85 6.55 7.59
N GLY A 293 7.77 6.98 6.72
CA GLY A 293 7.68 6.73 5.28
C GLY A 293 7.66 5.24 4.92
N THR A 294 8.22 4.39 5.78
CA THR A 294 8.23 2.94 5.56
C THR A 294 6.85 2.31 5.57
N GLN A 295 5.85 2.97 6.18
CA GLN A 295 4.51 2.43 6.49
C GLN A 295 4.50 1.20 7.41
N LEU A 296 5.65 0.80 7.96
CA LEU A 296 5.73 -0.22 9.01
C LEU A 296 5.00 0.23 10.27
N PHE A 297 5.04 1.53 10.57
CA PHE A 297 4.35 2.16 11.71
C PHE A 297 3.10 2.92 11.28
N PRO A 298 2.15 3.21 12.19
CA PRO A 298 0.96 3.99 11.89
C PRO A 298 1.28 5.33 11.21
N THR A 299 0.60 5.59 10.10
CA THR A 299 0.70 6.84 9.33
C THR A 299 -0.69 7.36 8.96
N SER A 300 -0.77 8.64 8.63
CA SER A 300 -2.02 9.26 8.18
C SER A 300 -2.31 8.91 6.72
N VAL A 301 -2.67 7.66 6.46
CA VAL A 301 -3.12 7.19 5.13
C VAL A 301 -4.65 7.10 5.13
N LYS A 302 -5.27 7.70 4.12
CA LYS A 302 -6.70 7.53 3.87
C LYS A 302 -6.91 6.26 3.04
N PHE A 303 -7.72 5.34 3.55
CA PHE A 303 -8.15 4.16 2.83
C PHE A 303 -9.68 4.21 2.67
N HIS A 304 -10.19 4.21 1.44
CA HIS A 304 -11.63 4.37 1.14
C HIS A 304 -12.33 5.52 1.91
N ASN A 305 -11.69 6.69 1.99
CA ASN A 305 -12.15 7.87 2.77
C ASN A 305 -12.23 7.69 4.30
N SER A 306 -11.78 6.56 4.82
CA SER A 306 -11.65 6.30 6.25
C SER A 306 -10.19 6.37 6.71
N ASN A 307 -9.98 6.87 7.92
CA ASN A 307 -8.66 6.84 8.56
C ASN A 307 -8.50 5.46 9.19
N MET A 308 -7.73 4.59 8.54
CA MET A 308 -7.52 3.21 8.98
C MET A 308 -6.05 2.97 9.24
N ASP A 309 -5.76 2.14 10.24
CA ASP A 309 -4.40 1.66 10.45
C ASP A 309 -4.18 0.41 9.60
N ILE A 310 -3.44 0.57 8.51
CA ILE A 310 -2.99 -0.53 7.66
C ILE A 310 -1.48 -0.78 7.82
N SER A 311 -0.84 -0.19 8.83
CA SER A 311 0.60 -0.31 9.01
C SER A 311 1.06 -1.74 9.25
N GLY A 312 2.30 -2.03 8.86
CA GLY A 312 2.88 -3.37 9.02
C GLY A 312 2.87 -3.88 10.45
N ILE A 313 2.99 -3.01 11.46
CA ILE A 313 3.13 -3.45 12.85
C ILE A 313 1.81 -3.53 13.61
N THR A 314 0.89 -2.56 13.47
CA THR A 314 -0.37 -2.51 14.24
C THR A 314 -1.62 -2.64 13.40
N GLY A 315 -1.50 -2.62 12.06
CA GLY A 315 -2.62 -2.84 11.16
C GLY A 315 -3.23 -4.21 11.39
N LYS A 316 -4.53 -4.23 11.69
CA LYS A 316 -5.26 -5.44 12.07
C LYS A 316 -6.66 -5.48 11.50
N GLY A 317 -7.23 -6.67 11.43
CA GLY A 317 -8.61 -6.88 11.07
C GLY A 317 -9.60 -6.38 12.12
N GLY A 318 -10.89 -6.46 11.79
CA GLY A 318 -11.98 -5.97 12.64
C GLY A 318 -12.26 -4.47 12.49
N GLN A 319 -11.48 -3.76 11.68
CA GLN A 319 -11.76 -2.36 11.33
C GLN A 319 -12.92 -2.30 10.33
N VAL A 320 -13.86 -1.39 10.57
CA VAL A 320 -15.09 -1.24 9.79
C VAL A 320 -14.91 -0.15 8.73
N ILE A 321 -15.21 -0.49 7.49
CA ILE A 321 -15.34 0.45 6.38
C ILE A 321 -16.83 0.64 6.13
N GLU A 322 -17.36 1.79 6.52
CA GLU A 322 -18.77 2.12 6.33
C GLU A 322 -19.15 2.03 4.84
N ASN A 323 -20.20 1.27 4.53
CA ASN A 323 -20.64 1.02 3.15
C ASN A 323 -19.53 0.50 2.22
N GLY A 324 -18.50 -0.15 2.77
CA GLY A 324 -17.31 -0.59 2.06
C GLY A 324 -17.51 -1.79 1.14
N LYS A 325 -18.61 -2.54 1.30
CA LYS A 325 -18.90 -3.74 0.49
C LYS A 325 -20.24 -3.62 -0.21
N VAL A 326 -20.25 -3.96 -1.49
CA VAL A 326 -21.49 -4.16 -2.27
C VAL A 326 -21.89 -5.62 -2.18
N LYS A 327 -23.14 -5.89 -1.83
CA LYS A 327 -23.70 -7.24 -1.73
C LYS A 327 -24.98 -7.36 -2.54
N ILE A 328 -25.10 -8.48 -3.25
CA ILE A 328 -26.29 -8.86 -3.99
C ILE A 328 -27.13 -9.77 -3.09
N LYS A 329 -28.32 -9.31 -2.69
CA LYS A 329 -29.34 -10.09 -1.98
C LYS A 329 -30.31 -10.74 -2.97
N ASN A 330 -31.03 -11.77 -2.52
CA ASN A 330 -31.98 -12.55 -3.32
C ASN A 330 -31.37 -13.05 -4.64
N GLN A 331 -30.14 -13.56 -4.56
CA GLN A 331 -29.41 -14.08 -5.72
C GLN A 331 -30.21 -15.17 -6.43
N PHE A 332 -30.02 -15.26 -7.74
CA PHE A 332 -30.72 -16.23 -8.61
C PHE A 332 -32.25 -16.11 -8.67
N THR A 333 -32.80 -14.94 -8.30
CA THR A 333 -34.23 -14.60 -8.42
C THR A 333 -34.39 -13.28 -9.18
N ASP A 334 -35.61 -12.92 -9.58
CA ASP A 334 -35.85 -11.59 -10.12
C ASP A 334 -36.01 -10.49 -9.07
N GLU A 335 -35.94 -10.84 -7.80
CA GLU A 335 -36.00 -9.93 -6.64
C GLU A 335 -34.61 -9.47 -6.18
N ILE A 336 -33.61 -9.53 -7.08
CA ILE A 336 -32.25 -9.09 -6.80
C ILE A 336 -32.22 -7.65 -6.27
N GLU A 337 -31.53 -7.49 -5.14
CA GLU A 337 -31.26 -6.18 -4.54
C GLU A 337 -29.77 -5.97 -4.37
N VAL A 338 -29.30 -4.77 -4.73
CA VAL A 338 -27.91 -4.34 -4.54
C VAL A 338 -27.86 -3.43 -3.32
N VAL A 339 -27.30 -3.94 -2.23
CA VAL A 339 -27.17 -3.20 -0.97
C VAL A 339 -25.70 -2.91 -0.68
N LYS A 340 -25.45 -1.78 -0.03
CA LYS A 340 -24.15 -1.50 0.60
C LYS A 340 -24.23 -1.96 2.04
N GLU A 341 -23.25 -2.75 2.44
CA GLU A 341 -23.03 -3.17 3.82
C GLU A 341 -21.63 -2.72 4.24
N ASP A 342 -21.43 -2.59 5.54
CA ASP A 342 -20.13 -2.31 6.09
C ASP A 342 -19.17 -3.46 5.75
N ALA A 343 -17.96 -3.12 5.29
CA ALA A 343 -16.90 -4.10 5.10
C ALA A 343 -16.08 -4.20 6.39
N ILE A 344 -15.61 -5.41 6.69
CA ILE A 344 -14.69 -5.65 7.80
C ILE A 344 -13.36 -6.06 7.19
N ILE A 345 -12.27 -5.35 7.55
CA ILE A 345 -10.92 -5.76 7.17
C ILE A 345 -10.60 -7.08 7.89
N GLU A 346 -10.08 -8.05 7.15
CA GLU A 346 -9.64 -9.32 7.72
C GLU A 346 -8.26 -9.19 8.38
N ASN A 347 -8.00 -10.03 9.39
CA ASN A 347 -6.67 -10.12 9.96
C ASN A 347 -5.68 -10.59 8.89
N LYS A 348 -4.46 -10.06 8.97
CA LYS A 348 -3.32 -10.51 8.18
C LYS A 348 -2.31 -11.16 9.12
N TYR A 349 -1.18 -11.57 8.56
CA TYR A 349 -0.18 -12.38 9.24
C TYR A 349 0.94 -11.55 9.87
N ASN A 350 0.73 -10.24 10.05
CA ASN A 350 1.75 -9.27 10.43
C ASN A 350 1.90 -9.06 11.95
N ILE A 351 0.95 -9.54 12.75
CA ILE A 351 0.94 -9.39 14.21
C ILE A 351 1.18 -10.75 14.86
N GLY A 352 2.07 -10.77 15.86
CA GLY A 352 2.32 -11.97 16.66
C GLY A 352 1.10 -12.39 17.48
N CYS A 353 0.90 -13.70 17.61
CA CYS A 353 -0.20 -14.26 18.38
C CYS A 353 0.26 -15.39 19.30
N ILE A 354 -0.44 -15.54 20.42
CA ILE A 354 -0.30 -16.65 21.37
C ILE A 354 -1.69 -17.28 21.49
N GLU A 355 -1.80 -18.60 21.32
CA GLU A 355 -3.08 -19.32 21.43
C GLU A 355 -4.22 -18.65 20.61
N ASP A 356 -3.90 -18.24 19.37
CA ASP A 356 -4.79 -17.53 18.42
C ASP A 356 -5.26 -16.13 18.86
N ILE A 357 -4.68 -15.58 19.93
CA ILE A 357 -4.95 -14.22 20.39
C ILE A 357 -3.84 -13.28 19.88
N LEU A 358 -4.22 -12.31 19.05
CA LEU A 358 -3.32 -11.24 18.61
C LEU A 358 -2.84 -10.42 19.80
N VAL A 359 -1.53 -10.23 19.89
CA VAL A 359 -0.90 -9.41 20.92
C VAL A 359 -0.78 -7.97 20.41
N ASP A 360 -1.13 -6.97 21.24
CA ASP A 360 -0.99 -5.56 20.84
C ASP A 360 0.50 -5.16 20.81
N PRO A 361 1.07 -4.81 19.64
CA PRO A 361 2.46 -4.39 19.52
C PRO A 361 2.82 -3.20 20.41
N LYS A 362 1.85 -2.36 20.77
CA LYS A 362 2.07 -1.18 21.62
C LYS A 362 2.48 -1.56 23.04
N ASP A 363 2.28 -2.81 23.44
CA ASP A 363 2.72 -3.35 24.73
C ASP A 363 4.24 -3.60 24.76
N TYR A 364 4.87 -3.73 23.59
CA TYR A 364 6.28 -4.10 23.40
C TYR A 364 7.12 -2.96 22.83
N ILE A 365 6.70 -1.71 23.06
CA ILE A 365 7.40 -0.53 22.55
C ILE A 365 8.85 -0.47 23.03
N LYS A 366 9.15 -1.01 24.22
CA LYS A 366 10.51 -1.06 24.76
C LYS A 366 11.40 -1.98 23.93
N GLU A 367 10.91 -3.15 23.57
CA GLU A 367 11.58 -4.13 22.74
C GLU A 367 11.80 -3.59 21.32
N ILE A 368 10.77 -2.95 20.75
CA ILE A 368 10.85 -2.30 19.43
C ILE A 368 11.94 -1.23 19.42
N ILE A 369 11.95 -0.33 20.41
CA ILE A 369 12.95 0.74 20.50
C ILE A 369 14.35 0.17 20.72
N ALA A 370 14.50 -0.82 21.60
CA ALA A 370 15.78 -1.45 21.86
C ALA A 370 16.35 -2.14 20.61
N GLY A 371 15.52 -2.86 19.85
CA GLY A 371 15.92 -3.47 18.59
C GLY A 371 16.24 -2.42 17.50
N PHE A 372 15.46 -1.34 17.43
CA PHE A 372 15.72 -0.24 16.50
C PHE A 372 17.05 0.45 16.80
N GLU A 373 17.31 0.75 18.07
CA GLU A 373 18.56 1.36 18.52
C GLU A 373 19.76 0.45 18.22
N GLU A 374 19.67 -0.85 18.52
CA GLU A 374 20.73 -1.80 18.19
C GLU A 374 20.99 -1.86 16.68
N GLY A 375 19.94 -2.07 15.87
CA GLY A 375 20.06 -2.16 14.41
C GLY A 375 20.67 -0.90 13.80
N TYR A 376 20.24 0.27 14.25
CA TYR A 376 20.78 1.55 13.81
C TYR A 376 22.25 1.71 14.21
N LEU A 377 22.62 1.39 15.45
CA LEU A 377 23.98 1.53 15.94
C LEU A 377 24.94 0.56 15.26
N LEU A 378 24.52 -0.68 15.00
CA LEU A 378 25.32 -1.65 14.23
C LEU A 378 25.62 -1.14 12.82
N LEU A 379 24.61 -0.61 12.13
CA LEU A 379 24.78 -0.05 10.79
C LEU A 379 25.68 1.20 10.82
N LYS A 380 25.50 2.08 11.81
CA LYS A 380 26.35 3.25 12.01
C LYS A 380 27.81 2.87 12.28
N ASN A 381 28.05 1.87 13.13
CA ASN A 381 29.40 1.44 13.52
C ASN A 381 30.13 0.71 12.38
N ASN A 382 29.39 0.08 11.46
CA ASN A 382 29.93 -0.65 10.31
C ASN A 382 29.70 0.09 8.98
N LYS A 383 29.41 1.40 9.02
CA LYS A 383 28.97 2.14 7.83
C LYS A 383 30.00 2.19 6.70
N GLU A 384 31.30 2.25 7.02
CA GLU A 384 32.35 2.29 6.00
C GLU A 384 32.42 0.98 5.21
N GLU A 385 32.28 -0.16 5.91
CA GLU A 385 32.21 -1.47 5.28
C GLU A 385 30.94 -1.62 4.44
N LEU A 386 29.78 -1.22 4.99
CA LEU A 386 28.52 -1.24 4.26
C LEU A 386 28.58 -0.41 2.97
N LEU A 387 29.08 0.84 3.07
CA LEU A 387 29.28 1.70 1.92
C LEU A 387 30.22 1.06 0.90
N LYS A 388 31.29 0.39 1.35
CA LYS A 388 32.20 -0.32 0.44
C LYS A 388 31.47 -1.43 -0.32
N LEU A 389 30.71 -2.27 0.37
CA LEU A 389 29.97 -3.39 -0.24
C LEU A 389 28.93 -2.92 -1.26
N ILE A 390 28.20 -1.85 -0.95
CA ILE A 390 27.23 -1.27 -1.88
C ILE A 390 27.95 -0.67 -3.09
N ASN A 391 28.99 0.16 -2.87
CA ASN A 391 29.68 0.87 -3.95
C ASN A 391 30.59 -0.04 -4.81
N SER A 392 31.03 -1.21 -4.31
CA SER A 392 31.73 -2.21 -5.11
C SER A 392 30.80 -3.09 -5.94
N GLY A 393 29.49 -3.00 -5.72
CA GLY A 393 28.50 -3.88 -6.34
C GLY A 393 28.41 -5.27 -5.71
N GLU A 394 29.12 -5.54 -4.61
CA GLU A 394 28.94 -6.76 -3.83
C GLU A 394 27.53 -6.85 -3.22
N LEU A 395 26.91 -5.69 -2.96
CA LEU A 395 25.49 -5.54 -2.65
C LEU A 395 24.79 -4.66 -3.69
N PHE A 396 23.60 -5.10 -4.11
CA PHE A 396 22.64 -4.36 -4.93
C PHE A 396 23.10 -3.94 -6.34
N TYR A 397 24.08 -4.61 -6.94
CA TYR A 397 24.52 -4.29 -8.31
C TYR A 397 23.41 -4.49 -9.36
N ASP A 398 23.16 -3.46 -10.19
CA ASP A 398 22.13 -3.43 -11.24
C ASP A 398 20.76 -3.92 -10.74
N VAL A 399 20.39 -3.45 -9.55
CA VAL A 399 19.05 -3.62 -8.96
C VAL A 399 18.11 -2.57 -9.51
N ARG A 400 16.87 -2.98 -9.81
CA ARG A 400 15.84 -2.14 -10.44
C ARG A 400 14.55 -2.13 -9.61
N PRO A 401 14.48 -1.37 -8.52
CA PRO A 401 13.27 -1.25 -7.72
C PRO A 401 12.15 -0.56 -8.49
N ARG A 402 10.92 -0.81 -8.04
CA ARG A 402 9.71 -0.08 -8.41
C ARG A 402 9.66 1.23 -7.65
N TYR A 403 9.30 2.34 -8.31
CA TYR A 403 9.10 3.64 -7.67
C TYR A 403 7.62 4.01 -7.58
N LEU A 404 7.18 4.42 -6.38
CA LEU A 404 5.80 4.80 -6.10
C LEU A 404 5.60 6.31 -6.26
N PHE A 405 5.05 6.73 -7.40
CA PHE A 405 4.67 8.13 -7.62
C PHE A 405 3.37 8.51 -6.91
N ARG A 406 2.48 7.53 -6.69
CA ARG A 406 1.19 7.66 -5.99
C ARG A 406 0.88 6.39 -5.22
N ASN A 407 0.01 6.50 -4.23
CA ASN A 407 -0.52 5.35 -3.51
C ASN A 407 -1.37 4.49 -4.46
N THR A 408 -1.13 3.17 -4.47
CA THR A 408 -1.79 2.20 -5.36
C THR A 408 -3.30 2.12 -5.16
N ASN A 409 -3.80 2.39 -3.94
CA ASN A 409 -5.23 2.38 -3.64
C ASN A 409 -6.02 3.40 -4.46
N LEU A 410 -5.40 4.54 -4.81
CA LEU A 410 -6.04 5.54 -5.66
C LEU A 410 -6.29 4.98 -7.06
N TYR A 411 -5.33 4.25 -7.62
CA TYR A 411 -5.47 3.58 -8.92
C TYR A 411 -6.49 2.45 -8.86
N ALA A 412 -6.42 1.59 -7.83
CA ALA A 412 -7.38 0.50 -7.63
C ALA A 412 -8.83 1.02 -7.54
N MET A 413 -9.06 2.11 -6.80
CA MET A 413 -10.37 2.75 -6.72
C MET A 413 -10.89 3.21 -8.09
N ILE A 414 -10.01 3.72 -8.95
CA ILE A 414 -10.40 4.24 -10.26
C ILE A 414 -10.66 3.14 -11.26
N LEU A 415 -9.86 2.07 -11.26
CA LEU A 415 -10.14 0.86 -12.03
C LEU A 415 -11.51 0.28 -11.64
N GLU A 416 -11.82 0.22 -10.34
CA GLU A 416 -13.12 -0.25 -9.86
C GLU A 416 -14.29 0.69 -10.25
N MET A 417 -14.05 2.00 -10.29
CA MET A 417 -15.01 2.97 -10.85
C MET A 417 -15.20 2.77 -12.36
N GLY A 418 -14.13 2.47 -13.10
CA GLY A 418 -14.14 2.24 -14.55
C GLY A 418 -15.04 1.09 -14.99
N LYS A 419 -15.29 0.11 -14.10
CA LYS A 419 -16.28 -0.98 -14.31
C LYS A 419 -17.74 -0.51 -14.31
N ASN A 420 -18.03 0.75 -13.97
CA ASN A 420 -19.40 1.25 -13.97
C ASN A 420 -19.94 1.40 -15.42
N PRO A 421 -21.17 0.94 -15.71
CA PRO A 421 -21.75 1.01 -17.04
C PRO A 421 -21.80 2.41 -17.65
N LYS A 422 -21.77 3.47 -16.84
CA LYS A 422 -21.62 4.85 -17.32
C LYS A 422 -20.34 5.05 -18.15
N TYR A 423 -19.22 4.52 -17.68
CA TYR A 423 -17.90 4.70 -18.31
C TYR A 423 -17.63 3.68 -19.40
N LEU A 424 -18.45 2.62 -19.51
CA LEU A 424 -18.31 1.57 -20.53
C LEU A 424 -19.00 1.90 -21.87
N LYS A 425 -19.74 3.01 -21.93
CA LYS A 425 -20.47 3.46 -23.14
C LYS A 425 -19.60 4.24 -24.11
N ASP A 426 -18.76 5.13 -23.57
CA ASP A 426 -18.02 6.13 -24.35
C ASP A 426 -16.64 6.36 -23.73
N LYS A 427 -15.62 6.35 -24.58
CA LYS A 427 -14.22 6.59 -24.21
C LYS A 427 -14.04 8.00 -23.65
N SER A 428 -14.86 8.97 -24.06
CA SER A 428 -14.78 10.33 -23.53
C SER A 428 -15.09 10.40 -22.03
N GLU A 429 -16.09 9.64 -21.57
CA GLU A 429 -16.45 9.57 -20.14
C GLU A 429 -15.42 8.81 -19.33
N LEU A 430 -14.84 7.73 -19.89
CA LEU A 430 -13.74 6.99 -19.25
C LEU A 430 -12.50 7.87 -19.11
N ASN A 431 -12.12 8.58 -20.17
CA ASN A 431 -11.05 9.59 -20.11
C ASN A 431 -11.35 10.61 -19.00
N ARG A 432 -12.58 11.11 -18.90
CA ARG A 432 -12.99 12.07 -17.87
C ARG A 432 -12.82 11.53 -16.46
N LEU A 433 -13.14 10.25 -16.23
CA LEU A 433 -12.90 9.58 -14.94
C LEU A 433 -11.41 9.57 -14.62
N TYR A 434 -10.56 9.16 -15.57
CA TYR A 434 -9.13 9.09 -15.32
C TYR A 434 -8.51 10.49 -15.14
N HIS A 435 -9.04 11.51 -15.82
CA HIS A 435 -8.68 12.91 -15.59
C HIS A 435 -9.05 13.43 -14.18
N LEU A 436 -9.97 12.78 -13.44
CA LEU A 436 -10.24 13.14 -12.03
C LEU A 436 -9.03 12.89 -11.11
N LEU A 437 -8.07 12.06 -11.52
CA LEU A 437 -6.78 11.90 -10.83
C LEU A 437 -5.99 13.21 -10.76
N PHE A 438 -6.25 14.16 -11.66
CA PHE A 438 -5.39 15.33 -11.82
C PHE A 438 -6.17 16.64 -11.93
N LYS A 439 -5.98 17.50 -10.92
CA LYS A 439 -6.06 18.96 -11.10
C LYS A 439 -4.74 19.45 -11.67
N THR A 440 -4.72 19.68 -12.98
CA THR A 440 -3.73 20.47 -13.77
C THR A 440 -2.26 20.18 -13.51
N ALA A 441 -1.69 19.23 -14.27
CA ALA A 441 -0.25 19.09 -14.47
C ALA A 441 0.30 20.32 -15.21
N ASN A 442 0.99 21.21 -14.49
CA ASN A 442 1.48 22.49 -15.03
C ASN A 442 2.89 22.40 -15.65
N ASP A 443 3.63 21.30 -15.46
CA ASP A 443 4.97 21.11 -16.04
C ASP A 443 5.02 19.96 -17.05
N ARG A 444 6.11 19.88 -17.84
CA ARG A 444 6.25 18.91 -18.93
C ARG A 444 6.56 17.49 -18.43
N ASN A 445 7.25 17.36 -17.29
CA ASN A 445 7.68 16.07 -16.73
C ASN A 445 6.49 15.33 -16.10
N THR A 446 5.63 16.04 -15.37
CA THR A 446 4.37 15.50 -14.82
C THR A 446 3.41 15.02 -15.90
N LYS A 447 3.45 15.62 -17.11
CA LYS A 447 2.61 15.17 -18.23
C LYS A 447 3.03 13.80 -18.78
N ILE A 448 4.32 13.49 -18.82
CA ILE A 448 4.81 12.19 -19.33
C ILE A 448 4.47 11.07 -18.36
N ILE A 449 4.68 11.30 -17.06
CA ILE A 449 4.24 10.37 -16.01
C ILE A 449 2.75 10.16 -16.08
N TYR A 450 1.97 11.24 -16.16
CA TYR A 450 0.52 11.15 -16.28
C TYR A 450 0.07 10.33 -17.48
N GLN A 451 0.70 10.54 -18.64
CA GLN A 451 0.40 9.77 -19.84
C GLN A 451 0.70 8.27 -19.64
N SER A 452 1.80 7.95 -18.97
CA SER A 452 2.17 6.57 -18.63
C SER A 452 1.16 5.94 -17.64
N GLU A 453 0.74 6.69 -16.61
CA GLU A 453 -0.30 6.23 -15.68
C GLU A 453 -1.62 5.95 -16.40
N LEU A 454 -2.02 6.81 -17.33
CA LEU A 454 -3.23 6.59 -18.14
C LEU A 454 -3.14 5.34 -18.98
N GLU A 455 -2.00 5.10 -19.64
CA GLU A 455 -1.78 3.93 -20.48
C GLU A 455 -1.93 2.63 -19.68
N ASP A 456 -1.32 2.55 -18.50
CA ASP A 456 -1.47 1.39 -17.60
C ASP A 456 -2.94 1.22 -17.15
N LEU A 457 -3.61 2.31 -16.75
CA LEU A 457 -5.02 2.26 -16.34
C LEU A 457 -5.98 1.88 -17.47
N PHE A 458 -5.66 2.19 -18.73
CA PHE A 458 -6.45 1.71 -19.88
C PHE A 458 -6.28 0.21 -20.13
N ASN A 459 -5.16 -0.36 -19.70
CA ASN A 459 -4.86 -1.80 -19.78
C ASN A 459 -5.25 -2.58 -18.52
N ASP A 460 -5.95 -1.93 -17.58
CA ASP A 460 -6.34 -2.48 -16.28
C ASP A 460 -5.18 -2.84 -15.34
N ASP A 461 -4.02 -2.26 -15.59
CA ASP A 461 -2.87 -2.34 -14.73
C ASP A 461 -2.84 -1.16 -13.75
N ILE A 462 -2.33 -1.44 -12.55
CA ILE A 462 -1.87 -0.40 -11.64
C ILE A 462 -0.55 0.14 -12.20
N PRO A 463 -0.40 1.48 -12.35
CA PRO A 463 0.79 2.08 -12.90
C PRO A 463 2.10 1.59 -12.30
N TYR A 464 3.07 1.31 -13.17
CA TYR A 464 4.35 0.73 -12.80
C TYR A 464 5.53 1.57 -13.32
N PHE A 465 6.35 2.06 -12.39
CA PHE A 465 7.57 2.81 -12.68
C PHE A 465 8.76 2.12 -12.04
N TYR A 466 9.90 2.11 -12.70
CA TYR A 466 11.12 1.50 -12.16
C TYR A 466 12.38 2.20 -12.68
N GLY A 467 13.52 1.93 -12.07
CA GLY A 467 14.81 2.42 -12.57
C GLY A 467 15.97 1.74 -11.87
N ASN A 468 17.17 1.83 -12.42
CA ASN A 468 18.37 1.31 -11.78
C ASN A 468 18.79 2.26 -10.64
N ILE A 469 19.25 1.71 -9.51
CA ILE A 469 19.69 2.51 -8.36
C ILE A 469 20.91 3.40 -8.63
N ASP A 470 21.69 3.07 -9.66
CA ASP A 470 22.89 3.81 -10.11
C ASP A 470 22.59 4.84 -11.20
N ASP A 471 21.34 4.92 -11.65
CA ASP A 471 20.88 5.83 -12.69
C ASP A 471 19.84 6.81 -12.12
N LYS A 472 19.71 7.97 -12.76
CA LYS A 472 18.66 8.95 -12.52
C LYS A 472 17.42 8.68 -13.37
N THR A 473 17.54 7.84 -14.40
CA THR A 473 16.46 7.59 -15.34
C THR A 473 15.40 6.68 -14.73
N VAL A 474 14.14 7.11 -14.81
CA VAL A 474 12.96 6.31 -14.46
C VAL A 474 12.23 5.92 -15.74
N TYR A 475 11.86 4.64 -15.81
CA TYR A 475 11.14 4.03 -16.89
C TYR A 475 9.70 3.73 -16.49
N ASN A 476 8.77 3.84 -17.45
CA ASN A 476 7.39 3.37 -17.28
C ASN A 476 7.29 1.85 -17.53
N SER A 477 6.08 1.31 -17.44
CA SER A 477 5.75 -0.11 -17.66
C SER A 477 6.19 -0.67 -19.01
N ASN A 478 6.24 0.17 -20.05
CA ASN A 478 6.66 -0.17 -21.42
C ASN A 478 8.18 -0.14 -21.63
N GLY A 479 8.93 0.37 -20.64
CA GLY A 479 10.39 0.54 -20.72
C GLY A 479 10.83 1.86 -21.36
N ASP A 480 9.91 2.81 -21.56
CA ASP A 480 10.22 4.15 -22.03
C ASP A 480 10.67 5.05 -20.87
N SER A 481 11.69 5.87 -21.11
CA SER A 481 12.10 6.89 -20.15
C SER A 481 10.99 7.92 -19.95
N CYS A 482 10.52 8.07 -18.71
CA CYS A 482 9.38 8.92 -18.38
C CYS A 482 9.72 10.04 -17.38
N PHE A 483 10.80 9.88 -16.62
CA PHE A 483 11.23 10.88 -15.63
C PHE A 483 12.74 10.79 -15.37
N VAL A 484 13.33 11.90 -14.89
CA VAL A 484 14.74 11.97 -14.50
C VAL A 484 14.83 12.53 -13.09
N LEU A 485 15.45 11.77 -12.20
CA LEU A 485 15.66 12.11 -10.80
C LEU A 485 16.76 13.16 -10.63
N ASP A 486 16.71 13.92 -9.55
CA ASP A 486 17.77 14.87 -9.21
C ASP A 486 19.07 14.15 -8.79
N LYS A 487 18.93 13.06 -8.04
CA LYS A 487 20.01 12.18 -7.56
C LYS A 487 19.65 10.73 -7.84
N THR A 488 20.67 9.88 -7.95
CA THR A 488 20.42 8.44 -8.03
C THR A 488 19.98 7.92 -6.65
N PRO A 489 19.15 6.87 -6.60
CA PRO A 489 18.78 6.22 -5.33
C PRO A 489 20.00 5.73 -4.54
N LEU A 490 21.05 5.27 -5.23
CA LEU A 490 22.31 4.89 -4.59
C LEU A 490 22.95 6.10 -3.89
N MET A 491 23.01 7.26 -4.54
CA MET A 491 23.56 8.47 -3.94
C MET A 491 22.77 8.88 -2.69
N GLU A 492 21.44 8.85 -2.74
CA GLU A 492 20.58 9.18 -1.60
C GLU A 492 20.80 8.22 -0.42
N THR A 493 20.91 6.92 -0.70
CA THR A 493 21.18 5.89 0.31
C THR A 493 22.56 6.09 0.94
N ASN A 494 23.58 6.33 0.11
CA ASN A 494 24.94 6.61 0.58
C ASN A 494 24.98 7.85 1.48
N GLU A 495 24.28 8.93 1.11
CA GLU A 495 24.16 10.13 1.94
C GLU A 495 23.48 9.81 3.28
N ARG A 496 22.40 9.02 3.27
CA ARG A 496 21.70 8.59 4.49
C ARG A 496 22.60 7.78 5.42
N ILE A 497 23.31 6.78 4.90
CA ILE A 497 24.26 5.96 5.67
C ILE A 497 25.38 6.82 6.26
N LYS A 498 25.95 7.74 5.48
CA LYS A 498 27.00 8.66 5.96
C LYS A 498 26.51 9.54 7.09
N ASN A 499 25.26 10.00 7.01
CA ASN A 499 24.63 10.90 7.95
C ASN A 499 24.06 10.21 9.20
N LEU A 500 24.21 8.89 9.37
CA LEU A 500 23.80 8.20 10.60
C LEU A 500 24.52 8.79 11.82
N ASN A 501 23.74 9.46 12.66
CA ASN A 501 24.24 10.16 13.85
C ASN A 501 23.24 10.08 15.01
N GLN A 502 23.61 10.62 16.17
CA GLN A 502 22.80 10.54 17.39
C GLN A 502 21.52 11.39 17.32
N ARG A 503 21.55 12.53 16.62
CA ARG A 503 20.38 13.40 16.46
C ARG A 503 19.33 12.72 15.59
N ASP A 504 19.75 12.10 14.49
CA ASP A 504 18.85 11.34 13.63
C ASP A 504 18.23 10.13 14.38
N LEU A 505 19.05 9.32 15.05
CA LEU A 505 18.59 8.20 15.89
C LEU A 505 17.49 8.64 16.89
N ARG A 506 17.74 9.73 17.63
CA ARG A 506 16.76 10.28 18.59
C ARG A 506 15.48 10.74 17.90
N THR A 507 15.58 11.28 16.69
CA THR A 507 14.42 11.75 15.92
C THR A 507 13.56 10.56 15.49
N GLN A 508 14.18 9.50 14.96
CA GLN A 508 13.43 8.31 14.53
C GLN A 508 12.78 7.59 15.74
N ILE A 509 13.50 7.43 16.85
CA ILE A 509 12.94 6.87 18.10
C ILE A 509 11.76 7.73 18.60
N TYR A 510 11.91 9.06 18.60
CA TYR A 510 10.82 9.96 18.99
C TYR A 510 9.56 9.74 18.14
N LEU A 511 9.70 9.59 16.82
CA LEU A 511 8.56 9.33 15.94
C LEU A 511 7.90 8.00 16.25
N ILE A 512 8.69 6.93 16.44
CA ILE A 512 8.19 5.60 16.83
C ILE A 512 7.41 5.67 18.16
N GLU A 513 7.98 6.29 19.18
CA GLU A 513 7.35 6.46 20.50
C GLU A 513 5.99 7.17 20.40
N LYS A 514 5.87 8.19 19.55
CA LYS A 514 4.64 8.97 19.42
C LYS A 514 3.53 8.19 18.74
N VAL A 515 3.81 7.53 17.62
CA VAL A 515 2.77 6.79 16.87
C VAL A 515 2.37 5.49 17.57
N MET A 516 3.28 4.90 18.34
CA MET A 516 3.04 3.67 19.10
C MET A 516 2.47 3.91 20.51
N ALA A 517 2.31 5.15 20.94
CA ALA A 517 1.76 5.45 22.25
C ALA A 517 0.34 4.88 22.41
N LYS A 518 0.09 4.19 23.53
CA LYS A 518 -1.27 3.74 23.88
C LYS A 518 -2.17 4.94 24.13
N GLN A 519 -3.32 4.96 23.45
CA GLN A 519 -4.35 5.95 23.73
C GLN A 519 -4.98 5.66 25.10
N LYS A 520 -4.89 6.63 26.03
CA LYS A 520 -5.68 6.60 27.26
C LYS A 520 -6.96 7.38 27.02
N LYS A 521 -8.12 6.72 27.12
CA LYS A 521 -9.41 7.41 27.15
C LYS A 521 -9.41 8.37 28.35
N THR A 522 -9.51 9.67 28.10
CA THR A 522 -9.35 10.73 29.10
C THR A 522 -10.37 10.68 30.24
N TRP A 523 -11.50 10.00 30.05
CA TRP A 523 -12.51 9.73 31.09
C TRP A 523 -12.15 8.56 32.03
N ASN A 524 -11.16 7.73 31.69
CA ASN A 524 -10.65 6.66 32.57
C ASN A 524 -9.46 7.11 33.43
N THR A 525 -8.90 8.29 33.17
CA THR A 525 -7.91 8.89 34.05
C THR A 525 -8.61 9.59 35.20
N VAL A 526 -8.39 9.09 36.42
CA VAL A 526 -8.58 9.87 37.64
C VAL A 526 -7.65 11.08 37.50
N ARG A 527 -8.17 12.21 37.00
CA ARG A 527 -7.46 13.47 37.12
C ARG A 527 -7.33 13.70 38.62
N GLU A 528 -6.10 13.74 39.13
CA GLU A 528 -5.86 14.32 40.45
C GLU A 528 -6.62 15.65 40.47
N LYS A 529 -7.61 15.77 41.36
CA LYS A 529 -8.28 17.05 41.60
C LYS A 529 -7.21 17.98 42.15
N ARG A 530 -6.52 18.70 41.27
CA ARG A 530 -5.72 19.83 41.66
C ARG A 530 -6.69 20.85 42.24
N ASP A 531 -6.46 21.27 43.48
CA ASP A 531 -7.24 22.32 44.10
C ASP A 531 -6.84 23.66 43.47
N TYR A 532 -7.57 24.04 42.42
CA TYR A 532 -7.33 25.28 41.69
C TYR A 532 -7.57 26.54 42.54
N ASN A 533 -8.17 26.41 43.73
CA ASN A 533 -8.38 27.51 44.66
C ASN A 533 -7.09 27.99 45.35
N MET A 534 -5.99 27.23 45.28
CA MET A 534 -4.69 27.64 45.83
C MET A 534 -3.77 28.33 44.81
N ILE A 535 -4.15 28.43 43.54
CA ILE A 535 -3.34 29.09 42.51
C ILE A 535 -3.64 30.59 42.54
N LYS A 536 -2.71 31.39 43.07
CA LYS A 536 -2.76 32.84 42.88
C LYS A 536 -2.64 33.15 41.38
N ASN A 537 -3.71 33.63 40.78
CA ASN A 537 -3.76 34.15 39.40
C ASN A 537 -3.04 35.50 39.29
N GLU A 538 -1.77 35.54 39.67
CA GLU A 538 -0.93 36.71 39.46
C GLU A 538 -0.64 36.85 37.97
N ARG A 539 -0.96 38.01 37.40
CA ARG A 539 -0.77 38.34 35.98
C ARG A 539 0.64 37.97 35.48
N ASN A 540 1.67 38.21 36.30
CA ASN A 540 3.06 37.89 35.96
C ASN A 540 3.31 36.38 35.81
N SER A 541 2.64 35.55 36.60
CA SER A 541 2.78 34.09 36.51
C SER A 541 2.11 33.53 35.25
N LEU A 542 0.97 34.10 34.84
CA LEU A 542 0.31 33.76 33.58
C LEU A 542 1.14 34.20 32.37
N ILE A 543 1.75 35.38 32.41
CA ILE A 543 2.66 35.85 31.36
C ILE A 543 3.87 34.92 31.23
N LYS A 544 4.52 34.54 32.34
CA LYS A 544 5.64 33.58 32.32
C LYS A 544 5.24 32.22 31.77
N ALA A 545 4.04 31.74 32.09
CA ALA A 545 3.53 30.49 31.51
C ALA A 545 3.31 30.62 30.00
N ALA A 546 2.77 31.75 29.53
CA ALA A 546 2.61 32.02 28.11
C ALA A 546 3.97 32.16 27.39
N GLU A 547 4.96 32.82 28.00
CA GLU A 547 6.36 32.86 27.53
C GLU A 547 6.90 31.45 27.35
N GLY A 548 6.77 30.58 28.36
CA GLY A 548 7.22 29.20 28.27
C GLY A 548 6.51 28.40 27.17
N ILE A 549 5.22 28.63 26.94
CA ILE A 549 4.48 28.01 25.82
C ILE A 549 5.02 28.53 24.48
N GLY A 550 5.25 29.84 24.37
CA GLY A 550 5.82 30.47 23.19
C GLY A 550 7.21 29.92 22.85
N ASP A 551 8.08 29.79 23.85
CA ASP A 551 9.43 29.22 23.69
C ASP A 551 9.38 27.78 23.20
N ILE A 552 8.47 26.95 23.74
CA ILE A 552 8.27 25.57 23.27
C ILE A 552 7.78 25.52 21.82
N LEU A 553 6.84 26.41 21.44
CA LEU A 553 6.36 26.47 20.07
C LEU A 553 7.49 26.90 19.14
N ILE A 554 8.27 27.92 19.50
CA ILE A 554 9.39 28.39 18.67
C ILE A 554 10.46 27.31 18.50
N ASP A 555 10.84 26.62 19.58
CA ASP A 555 11.84 25.54 19.55
C ASP A 555 11.43 24.37 18.63
N LYS A 556 10.13 24.10 18.53
CA LYS A 556 9.58 23.00 17.72
C LYS A 556 9.19 23.40 16.30
N ALA A 557 9.34 24.66 15.95
CA ALA A 557 8.94 25.15 14.64
C ALA A 557 9.91 24.69 13.54
N MET A 558 9.35 24.32 12.39
CA MET A 558 10.08 24.34 11.13
C MET A 558 9.93 25.73 10.55
N ILE A 559 11.04 26.45 10.41
CA ILE A 559 11.10 27.76 9.76
C ILE A 559 11.85 27.58 8.44
N ASP A 560 11.21 27.97 7.35
CA ASP A 560 11.87 28.06 6.05
C ASP A 560 12.14 29.53 5.72
N GLU A 561 13.41 29.92 5.88
CA GLU A 561 13.87 31.28 5.61
C GLU A 561 13.70 31.67 4.13
N LYS A 562 13.73 30.70 3.20
CA LYS A 562 13.63 30.97 1.77
C LYS A 562 12.21 31.41 1.38
N THR A 563 11.20 30.76 1.93
CA THR A 563 9.80 31.06 1.65
C THR A 563 9.16 31.99 2.69
N GLU A 564 9.90 32.34 3.75
CA GLU A 564 9.41 33.10 4.90
C GLU A 564 8.21 32.43 5.58
N THR A 565 8.17 31.10 5.60
CA THR A 565 7.05 30.34 6.17
C THR A 565 7.45 29.56 7.43
N ILE A 566 6.45 29.23 8.25
CA ILE A 566 6.60 28.49 9.51
C ILE A 566 5.53 27.41 9.64
N SER A 567 5.90 26.25 10.17
CA SER A 567 4.98 25.14 10.40
C SER A 567 5.43 24.25 11.56
N TRP A 568 4.54 23.36 12.02
CA TRP A 568 4.79 22.42 13.11
C TRP A 568 4.30 21.02 12.78
N LEU A 569 4.89 20.03 13.44
CA LEU A 569 4.34 18.67 13.46
C LEU A 569 3.15 18.62 14.42
N ASP A 570 2.06 18.03 13.95
CA ASP A 570 0.86 17.74 14.71
C ASP A 570 0.75 16.24 14.99
N LEU A 571 0.19 15.89 16.14
CA LEU A 571 -0.12 14.52 16.53
C LEU A 571 -1.64 14.33 16.48
N GLN A 572 -2.12 13.65 15.44
CA GLN A 572 -3.55 13.46 15.21
C GLN A 572 -4.04 12.14 15.79
N ASN A 573 -5.22 12.20 16.41
CA ASN A 573 -5.93 10.99 16.81
C ASN A 573 -6.77 10.48 15.64
N THR A 574 -6.24 9.47 14.96
CA THR A 574 -6.99 8.65 14.00
C THR A 574 -7.30 7.33 14.69
N PHE A 575 -8.27 7.35 15.61
CA PHE A 575 -8.59 6.22 16.49
C PHE A 575 -8.59 4.89 15.69
N PRO A 576 -7.86 3.86 16.16
CA PRO A 576 -7.21 3.73 17.46
C PRO A 576 -5.72 4.16 17.51
N THR A 577 -5.20 4.81 16.46
CA THR A 577 -3.77 5.18 16.36
C THR A 577 -3.52 6.67 16.47
N TRP A 578 -2.28 6.99 16.83
CA TRP A 578 -1.74 8.33 16.67
C TRP A 578 -1.00 8.39 15.35
N THR A 579 -1.18 9.48 14.62
CA THR A 579 -0.47 9.74 13.38
C THR A 579 0.19 11.11 13.44
N ILE A 580 1.27 11.27 12.68
CA ILE A 580 2.01 12.53 12.62
C ILE A 580 1.80 13.13 11.22
N LYS A 581 1.46 14.41 11.17
CA LYS A 581 1.39 15.20 9.94
C LYS A 581 1.87 16.63 10.19
N ALA A 582 2.14 17.40 9.14
CA ALA A 582 2.26 18.85 9.30
C ALA A 582 0.92 19.48 9.67
N GLN A 583 0.93 20.53 10.49
CA GLN A 583 -0.28 21.27 10.87
C GLN A 583 -1.02 21.79 9.63
N ASP A 584 -2.34 21.64 9.64
CA ASP A 584 -3.22 22.21 8.62
C ASP A 584 -3.55 23.67 8.91
N ILE A 585 -4.34 24.30 8.03
CA ILE A 585 -4.74 25.71 8.17
C ILE A 585 -5.94 25.89 9.09
N TYR A 586 -6.45 24.85 9.76
CA TYR A 586 -7.68 24.95 10.52
C TYR A 586 -7.43 25.45 11.95
N LEU A 587 -8.48 26.02 12.57
CA LEU A 587 -8.40 26.59 13.90
C LEU A 587 -8.15 25.56 15.02
N TYR A 588 -8.75 24.36 14.92
CA TYR A 588 -8.81 23.41 16.03
C TYR A 588 -7.47 22.76 16.38
N GLY A 589 -6.66 22.42 15.36
CA GLY A 589 -5.35 21.76 15.54
C GLY A 589 -4.26 22.30 14.62
N GLY A 590 -4.51 23.42 13.94
CA GLY A 590 -3.67 23.92 12.87
C GLY A 590 -3.03 25.28 13.14
N LEU A 591 -2.41 25.81 12.09
CA LEU A 591 -1.58 27.02 12.11
C LEU A 591 -2.36 28.27 12.56
N THR A 592 -3.66 28.35 12.29
CA THR A 592 -4.50 29.48 12.72
C THR A 592 -4.58 29.59 14.24
N GLY A 593 -4.58 28.47 14.97
CA GLY A 593 -4.56 28.48 16.43
C GLY A 593 -3.26 29.10 16.97
N ASN A 594 -2.11 28.67 16.42
CA ASN A 594 -0.80 29.23 16.77
C ASN A 594 -0.71 30.72 16.42
N ALA A 595 -1.23 31.13 15.26
CA ALA A 595 -1.24 32.53 14.85
C ALA A 595 -2.04 33.42 15.82
N ILE A 596 -3.20 32.96 16.29
CA ILE A 596 -3.99 33.68 17.31
C ILE A 596 -3.24 33.78 18.63
N PHE A 597 -2.61 32.68 19.08
CA PHE A 597 -1.79 32.69 20.29
C PHE A 597 -0.68 33.75 20.22
N PHE A 598 0.14 33.73 19.16
CA PHE A 598 1.22 34.69 19.00
C PHE A 598 0.71 36.12 18.83
N PHE A 599 -0.38 36.34 18.09
CA PHE A 599 -0.99 37.66 17.95
C PHE A 599 -1.41 38.24 19.32
N LEU A 600 -2.08 37.45 20.15
CA LEU A 600 -2.51 37.89 21.49
C LEU A 600 -1.33 38.08 22.44
N PHE A 601 -0.32 37.19 22.35
CA PHE A 601 0.88 37.27 23.16
C PHE A 601 1.67 38.56 22.89
N ILE A 602 1.80 38.94 21.62
CA ILE A 602 2.44 40.19 21.20
C ILE A 602 1.63 41.41 21.64
N SER A 603 0.31 41.38 21.47
CA SER A 603 -0.57 42.51 21.82
C SER A 603 -0.65 42.78 23.33
N GLY A 604 -0.31 41.80 24.16
CA GLY A 604 -0.36 41.89 25.63
C GLY A 604 0.96 42.26 26.32
N ASN A 605 2.09 42.30 25.59
CA ASN A 605 3.44 42.48 26.13
C ASN A 605 4.26 43.48 25.28
N GLU A 606 4.54 44.68 25.81
CA GLU A 606 5.36 45.72 25.13
C GLU A 606 6.86 45.37 25.00
N ARG A 607 7.30 44.19 25.44
CA ARG A 607 8.71 43.79 25.39
C ARG A 607 8.88 42.36 24.86
N CYS A 608 9.00 42.21 23.55
CA CYS A 608 9.68 41.02 23.02
C CYS A 608 10.28 41.31 21.64
N LYS A 609 11.61 41.29 21.48
CA LYS A 609 12.30 41.56 20.21
C LYS A 609 11.96 40.56 19.07
N ILE A 610 11.26 39.47 19.38
CA ILE A 610 10.83 38.42 18.44
C ILE A 610 9.43 38.73 17.85
N SER A 611 8.66 39.63 18.49
CA SER A 611 7.30 40.00 18.04
C SER A 611 7.30 40.68 16.66
N GLU A 612 8.33 41.49 16.36
CA GLU A 612 8.48 42.15 15.06
C GLU A 612 8.81 41.17 13.92
N TYR A 613 9.45 40.03 14.22
CA TYR A 613 9.81 39.03 13.20
C TYR A 613 8.61 38.15 12.82
N ILE A 614 7.86 37.64 13.82
CA ILE A 614 6.66 36.82 13.56
C ILE A 614 5.54 37.66 12.96
N ALA A 615 5.32 38.90 13.42
CA ALA A 615 4.31 39.79 12.86
C ALA A 615 4.61 40.27 11.43
N LYS A 616 5.89 40.36 11.03
CA LYS A 616 6.29 40.67 9.65
C LYS A 616 6.18 39.49 8.69
N ASN A 617 6.35 38.26 9.19
CA ASN A 617 6.56 37.08 8.35
C ASN A 617 5.33 36.14 8.26
N ILE A 618 4.24 36.37 8.99
CA ILE A 618 2.96 35.69 8.70
C ILE A 618 2.34 36.31 7.44
N LYS A 619 2.78 35.86 6.26
CA LYS A 619 2.02 36.05 5.02
C LYS A 619 1.04 34.89 4.87
N TYR A 620 -0.25 35.21 4.94
CA TYR A 620 -1.31 34.33 4.48
C TYR A 620 -1.17 34.12 2.97
N HIS A 621 -0.97 32.88 2.52
CA HIS A 621 -1.34 32.50 1.17
C HIS A 621 -2.86 32.54 1.06
N LYS A 622 -3.39 33.65 0.53
CA LYS A 622 -4.66 33.63 -0.18
C LYS A 622 -4.32 33.22 -1.61
N ASP A 623 -4.54 31.94 -1.94
CA ASP A 623 -4.90 31.47 -3.28
C ASP A 623 -5.60 30.11 -3.16
#